data_AF-A0A2P4YAE3-F1
#
_entry.id   AF-A0A2P4YAE3-F1
#
_cell.length_a   1.000
_cell.length_b   1.000
_cell.length_c   1.000
_cell.angle_alpha   90.00
_cell.angle_beta   90.00
_cell.angle_gamma   90.00
#
_symmetry.space_group_name_H-M   'P 1'
#
loop_
_entity.id
_entity.type
_entity.pdbx_description
1 polymer ?
#
loop_
_entity_poly.entity_id
_entity_poly.type
_entity_poly.pdbx_seq_one_letter_code
_entity_poly.pdbx_strand_id
1 'polypeptide(L)'
;MFRARKFVEVPSKRVGTGLLSSDVLKRQRLEHWDALYAPRSGSEADESTSLLVDTRSCTIVEGASLPPQVLEELRKEWPQLPTHQRHQVRCCRASVPSARHRSGRQWVPYFVFPLRTKVLLWQQDRGKVVALQLPDELEPDEVLYPFLFALYSQSLSLMVVGKSGIVLFWEDIELPYESVPLSVQIPLGAQEEVRTHPNAAMVATQEGAQDDEIQDDPTGLVCWSNHGNVWEVAVEDRRIRVRAFEKQSAGFLSGITKSVSQFFFSSTASRSGADGGELDVNQPIKYLRVLPSSMGDAMSTISNSGEIDDTSDMLVLFQDGMLERRTFSTGDVMDCSCVSQWHFDANRVAISYFSDNFPESHLAKIYIVAMPYVQETCFALLVAFVCSSSRTGTNAKVKYALFQFTLGAVDDDAPPEL
;
A
#
# COMPACT_ATOMS: atom_id res chain seq x y z
N MET A 1 -11.90 -41.31 32.61
CA MET A 1 -13.16 -41.42 31.85
C MET A 1 -13.57 -40.00 31.48
N PHE A 2 -13.55 -39.64 30.19
CA PHE A 2 -14.34 -38.61 29.50
C PHE A 2 -13.68 -38.38 28.12
N ARG A 3 -14.26 -39.03 27.10
CA ARG A 3 -13.97 -38.80 25.68
C ARG A 3 -14.83 -37.62 25.22
N ALA A 4 -14.23 -36.58 24.66
CA ALA A 4 -14.98 -35.58 23.91
C ALA A 4 -14.82 -35.87 22.41
N ARG A 5 -15.93 -36.27 21.78
CA ARG A 5 -16.06 -36.48 20.34
C ARG A 5 -16.25 -35.13 19.65
N LYS A 6 -15.59 -34.93 18.51
CA LYS A 6 -15.80 -33.81 17.61
C LYS A 6 -17.11 -34.04 16.85
N PHE A 7 -18.05 -33.11 16.97
CA PHE A 7 -19.26 -33.10 16.16
C PHE A 7 -18.92 -32.46 14.81
N VAL A 8 -19.34 -33.11 13.72
CA VAL A 8 -19.33 -32.58 12.37
C VAL A 8 -20.76 -32.16 12.07
N GLU A 9 -21.00 -30.86 11.91
CA GLU A 9 -22.24 -30.38 11.30
C GLU A 9 -22.17 -30.66 9.81
N VAL A 10 -23.06 -31.52 9.33
CA VAL A 10 -23.35 -31.69 7.91
C VAL A 10 -24.62 -30.90 7.62
N PRO A 11 -24.63 -29.98 6.64
CA PRO A 11 -25.88 -29.33 6.25
C PRO A 11 -26.85 -30.35 5.65
N SER A 12 -28.04 -30.39 6.26
CA SER A 12 -29.23 -31.09 5.79
C SER A 12 -29.56 -30.69 4.35
N LYS A 13 -29.65 -31.68 3.44
CA LYS A 13 -30.33 -31.52 2.16
C LYS A 13 -31.80 -31.16 2.43
N ARG A 14 -32.20 -29.92 2.14
CA ARG A 14 -33.58 -29.61 1.78
C ARG A 14 -33.64 -29.19 0.32
N VAL A 15 -34.39 -29.99 -0.42
CA VAL A 15 -34.95 -29.67 -1.73
C VAL A 15 -36.13 -28.71 -1.50
N GLY A 16 -36.19 -27.63 -2.27
CA GLY A 16 -37.31 -26.68 -2.22
C GLY A 16 -37.10 -25.46 -3.11
N THR A 17 -37.42 -25.63 -4.40
CA THR A 17 -38.01 -24.63 -5.31
C THR A 17 -37.52 -23.18 -5.28
N GLY A 18 -36.74 -22.84 -6.33
CA GLY A 18 -37.00 -21.69 -7.18
C GLY A 18 -36.54 -20.32 -6.70
N LEU A 19 -35.26 -20.00 -6.93
CA LEU A 19 -34.77 -18.66 -7.33
C LEU A 19 -33.25 -18.70 -7.57
N LEU A 20 -32.81 -17.97 -8.62
CA LEU A 20 -31.47 -17.44 -8.90
C LEU A 20 -30.36 -18.39 -9.40
N SER A 21 -30.19 -18.38 -10.72
CA SER A 21 -29.06 -18.96 -11.47
C SER A 21 -27.69 -18.30 -11.15
N SER A 22 -27.64 -17.25 -10.32
CA SER A 22 -26.41 -16.55 -9.93
C SER A 22 -25.68 -17.20 -8.75
N ASP A 23 -26.40 -17.78 -7.79
CA ASP A 23 -25.83 -18.19 -6.50
C ASP A 23 -25.01 -19.48 -6.58
N VAL A 24 -25.36 -20.37 -7.51
CA VAL A 24 -24.63 -21.63 -7.71
C VAL A 24 -23.20 -21.35 -8.21
N LEU A 25 -23.05 -20.39 -9.13
CA LEU A 25 -21.74 -20.00 -9.66
C LEU A 25 -20.89 -19.28 -8.60
N LYS A 26 -21.50 -18.36 -7.83
CA LYS A 26 -20.81 -17.67 -6.71
C LYS A 26 -20.31 -18.69 -5.68
N ARG A 27 -21.15 -19.67 -5.29
CA ARG A 27 -20.78 -20.71 -4.32
C ARG A 27 -19.65 -21.61 -4.81
N GLN A 28 -19.68 -22.05 -6.07
CA GLN A 28 -18.59 -22.87 -6.64
C GLN A 28 -17.25 -22.11 -6.66
N ARG A 29 -17.28 -20.81 -6.95
CA ARG A 29 -16.07 -19.96 -6.90
C ARG A 29 -15.51 -19.82 -5.49
N LEU A 30 -16.37 -19.58 -4.49
CA LEU A 30 -15.94 -19.51 -3.10
C LEU A 30 -15.37 -20.85 -2.61
N GLU A 31 -16.00 -21.97 -2.97
CA GLU A 31 -15.48 -23.31 -2.67
C GLU A 31 -14.12 -23.56 -3.33
N HIS A 32 -13.89 -23.04 -4.54
CA HIS A 32 -12.61 -23.08 -5.23
C HIS A 32 -11.53 -22.25 -4.50
N TRP A 33 -11.83 -21.02 -4.11
CA TRP A 33 -10.92 -20.19 -3.30
C TRP A 33 -10.58 -20.87 -1.96
N ASP A 34 -11.57 -21.41 -1.26
CA ASP A 34 -11.32 -22.17 -0.03
C ASP A 34 -10.41 -23.38 -0.29
N ALA A 35 -10.59 -24.10 -1.41
CA ALA A 35 -9.68 -25.19 -1.79
C ALA A 35 -8.26 -24.70 -2.11
N LEU A 36 -8.13 -23.55 -2.78
CA LEU A 36 -6.86 -22.94 -3.17
C LEU A 36 -6.13 -22.15 -2.08
N TYR A 37 -6.81 -21.76 -0.99
CA TYR A 37 -6.19 -20.90 0.04
C TYR A 37 -6.44 -21.31 1.50
N ALA A 38 -7.32 -22.27 1.81
CA ALA A 38 -7.47 -22.77 3.19
C ALA A 38 -6.19 -23.47 3.70
N PRO A 39 -5.79 -23.27 4.96
CA PRO A 39 -4.69 -24.03 5.56
C PRO A 39 -4.96 -25.54 5.46
N ARG A 40 -3.95 -26.33 5.01
CA ARG A 40 -4.07 -27.79 5.04
C ARG A 40 -4.00 -28.23 6.51
N SER A 41 -5.16 -28.57 7.09
CA SER A 41 -5.27 -29.08 8.47
C SER A 41 -4.78 -30.54 8.63
N GLY A 42 -3.82 -30.97 7.81
CA GLY A 42 -3.40 -32.36 7.73
C GLY A 42 -1.99 -32.47 7.14
N SER A 43 -1.01 -31.97 7.87
CA SER A 43 0.36 -32.44 7.74
C SER A 43 0.80 -32.93 9.11
N GLU A 44 0.77 -34.25 9.29
CA GLU A 44 1.54 -34.96 10.32
C GLU A 44 3.03 -34.96 9.93
N ALA A 45 3.57 -33.78 9.59
CA ALA A 45 4.99 -33.57 9.51
C ALA A 45 5.37 -32.74 10.73
N ASP A 46 6.34 -33.22 11.50
CA ASP A 46 6.99 -32.49 12.58
C ASP A 46 7.48 -31.12 12.09
N GLU A 47 6.61 -30.11 12.08
CA GLU A 47 7.02 -28.71 12.10
C GLU A 47 7.37 -28.41 13.55
N SER A 48 8.56 -28.84 13.96
CA SER A 48 9.21 -28.27 15.14
C SER A 48 9.48 -26.80 14.83
N THR A 49 8.46 -25.94 14.98
CA THR A 49 8.65 -24.50 15.06
C THR A 49 9.65 -24.28 16.18
N SER A 50 10.87 -23.92 15.79
CA SER A 50 11.95 -23.81 16.75
C SER A 50 11.71 -22.53 17.54
N LEU A 51 11.42 -22.68 18.82
CA LEU A 51 11.26 -21.54 19.70
C LEU A 51 12.64 -20.91 19.90
N LEU A 52 12.87 -19.73 19.30
CA LEU A 52 14.14 -19.03 19.38
C LEU A 52 14.26 -18.24 20.68
N VAL A 53 13.18 -17.56 21.07
CA VAL A 53 13.12 -16.76 22.30
C VAL A 53 11.73 -16.88 22.90
N ASP A 54 11.64 -17.12 24.19
CA ASP A 54 10.38 -16.99 24.94
C ASP A 54 10.61 -16.19 26.22
N THR A 55 9.97 -15.04 26.28
CA THR A 55 10.00 -14.12 27.42
C THR A 55 8.58 -13.77 27.80
N ARG A 56 8.40 -13.22 29.01
CA ARG A 56 7.07 -12.77 29.49
C ARG A 56 6.40 -11.72 28.59
N SER A 57 7.16 -11.03 27.75
CA SER A 57 6.69 -9.93 26.90
C SER A 57 6.79 -10.21 25.39
N CYS A 58 7.46 -11.29 24.98
CA CYS A 58 7.72 -11.57 23.58
C CYS A 58 8.12 -13.03 23.37
N THR A 59 7.54 -13.63 22.34
CA THR A 59 7.90 -14.96 21.84
C THR A 59 8.36 -14.80 20.39
N ILE A 60 9.54 -15.33 20.06
CA ILE A 60 10.10 -15.38 18.71
C ILE A 60 10.23 -16.85 18.34
N VAL A 61 9.55 -17.23 17.26
CA VAL A 61 9.60 -18.57 16.70
C VAL A 61 10.22 -18.53 15.31
N GLU A 62 11.00 -19.53 14.98
CA GLU A 62 11.38 -19.79 13.60
C GLU A 62 10.13 -20.25 12.83
N GLY A 63 9.81 -19.51 11.77
CA GLY A 63 8.73 -19.88 10.86
C GLY A 63 9.12 -21.04 9.93
N ALA A 64 8.26 -21.35 8.97
CA ALA A 64 8.53 -22.38 7.96
C ALA A 64 9.88 -22.12 7.24
N SER A 65 10.63 -23.19 6.99
CA SER A 65 11.86 -23.12 6.21
C SER A 65 11.57 -22.75 4.75
N LEU A 66 12.49 -22.04 4.11
CA LEU A 66 12.37 -21.71 2.68
C LEU A 66 12.29 -23.00 1.84
N PRO A 67 11.35 -23.11 0.89
CA PRO A 67 11.26 -24.26 0.00
C PRO A 67 12.56 -24.44 -0.79
N PRO A 68 12.99 -25.69 -1.08
CA PRO A 68 14.21 -25.96 -1.85
C PRO A 68 14.25 -25.22 -3.20
N GLN A 69 13.11 -25.11 -3.88
CA GLN A 69 12.97 -24.38 -5.14
C GLN A 69 13.33 -22.89 -5.00
N VAL A 70 12.88 -22.24 -3.93
CA VAL A 70 13.22 -20.85 -3.64
C VAL A 70 14.72 -20.74 -3.35
N LEU A 71 15.27 -21.64 -2.53
CA LEU A 71 16.69 -21.66 -2.21
C LEU A 71 17.58 -21.87 -3.44
N GLU A 72 17.18 -22.74 -4.36
CA GLU A 72 17.92 -22.98 -5.61
C GLU A 72 17.98 -21.74 -6.48
N GLU A 73 16.86 -21.07 -6.69
CA GLU A 73 16.81 -19.84 -7.50
C GLU A 73 17.53 -18.67 -6.83
N LEU A 74 17.38 -18.51 -5.52
CA LEU A 74 18.18 -17.55 -4.75
C LEU A 74 19.68 -17.82 -4.92
N ARG A 75 20.14 -19.07 -4.81
CA ARG A 75 21.57 -19.39 -5.01
C ARG A 75 22.07 -19.04 -6.41
N LYS A 76 21.23 -19.15 -7.44
CA LYS A 76 21.59 -18.84 -8.83
C LYS A 76 21.73 -17.33 -9.08
N GLU A 77 20.76 -16.54 -8.63
CA GLU A 77 20.65 -15.12 -9.01
C GLU A 77 21.09 -14.14 -7.92
N TRP A 78 20.88 -14.47 -6.64
CA TRP A 78 21.16 -13.56 -5.52
C TRP A 78 22.60 -13.04 -5.44
N PRO A 79 23.64 -13.85 -5.72
CA PRO A 79 25.01 -13.35 -5.74
C PRO A 79 25.27 -12.30 -6.83
N GLN A 80 24.44 -12.28 -7.88
CA GLN A 80 24.55 -11.34 -9.00
C GLN A 80 23.78 -10.04 -8.73
N LEU A 81 22.87 -10.03 -7.74
CA LEU A 81 22.12 -8.83 -7.38
C LEU A 81 23.01 -7.81 -6.64
N PRO A 82 22.89 -6.51 -6.96
CA PRO A 82 23.38 -5.42 -6.14
C PRO A 82 23.00 -5.57 -4.66
N THR A 83 23.89 -5.14 -3.76
CA THR A 83 23.69 -5.30 -2.30
C THR A 83 22.37 -4.68 -1.82
N HIS A 84 21.95 -3.55 -2.39
CA HIS A 84 20.69 -2.89 -2.00
C HIS A 84 19.44 -3.67 -2.44
N GLN A 85 19.53 -4.52 -3.47
CA GLN A 85 18.45 -5.41 -3.92
C GLN A 85 18.35 -6.70 -3.13
N ARG A 86 19.47 -7.20 -2.57
CA ARG A 86 19.49 -8.37 -1.66
C ARG A 86 18.67 -8.17 -0.39
N HIS A 87 18.15 -6.98 -0.14
CA HIS A 87 17.30 -6.67 1.02
C HIS A 87 15.83 -6.45 0.62
N GLN A 88 15.44 -6.72 -0.63
CA GLN A 88 14.10 -6.44 -1.16
C GLN A 88 13.12 -7.61 -1.07
N VAL A 89 13.27 -8.50 -0.09
CA VAL A 89 12.20 -9.47 0.20
C VAL A 89 11.01 -8.70 0.75
N ARG A 90 9.84 -8.85 0.11
CA ARG A 90 8.60 -8.18 0.52
C ARG A 90 7.60 -9.22 1.02
N CYS A 91 6.93 -8.91 2.13
CA CYS A 91 5.75 -9.67 2.54
C CYS A 91 4.53 -8.93 2.02
N CYS A 92 3.89 -9.47 0.98
CA CYS A 92 2.62 -9.00 0.48
C CYS A 92 1.50 -9.80 1.14
N ARG A 93 0.35 -9.16 1.40
CA ARG A 93 -0.85 -9.86 1.87
C ARG A 93 -1.95 -9.59 0.87
N ALA A 94 -2.57 -10.67 0.38
CA ALA A 94 -3.72 -10.59 -0.49
C ALA A 94 -4.98 -10.91 0.31
N SER A 95 -6.02 -10.09 0.19
CA SER A 95 -7.36 -10.45 0.63
C SER A 95 -8.02 -11.27 -0.47
N VAL A 96 -8.37 -12.52 -0.17
CA VAL A 96 -9.09 -13.40 -1.11
C VAL A 96 -10.46 -13.77 -0.55
N PRO A 97 -11.48 -13.99 -1.41
CA PRO A 97 -12.78 -14.47 -0.95
C PRO A 97 -12.68 -15.80 -0.20
N SER A 98 -13.48 -15.98 0.86
CA SER A 98 -13.54 -17.25 1.59
C SER A 98 -14.89 -17.42 2.29
N ALA A 99 -15.52 -18.59 2.13
CA ALA A 99 -16.79 -18.91 2.81
C ALA A 99 -16.61 -19.27 4.30
N ARG A 100 -15.37 -19.53 4.75
CA ARG A 100 -15.06 -19.98 6.12
C ARG A 100 -14.89 -18.86 7.13
N HIS A 101 -14.60 -17.65 6.67
CA HIS A 101 -14.26 -16.51 7.52
C HIS A 101 -15.48 -15.62 7.71
N ARG A 102 -15.68 -15.09 8.93
CA ARG A 102 -16.82 -14.21 9.25
C ARG A 102 -16.84 -12.94 8.40
N SER A 103 -15.67 -12.45 8.01
CA SER A 103 -15.49 -11.30 7.10
C SER A 103 -15.78 -11.64 5.64
N GLY A 104 -16.09 -12.89 5.28
CA GLY A 104 -16.18 -13.34 3.89
C GLY A 104 -14.85 -13.38 3.14
N ARG A 105 -13.74 -13.03 3.80
CA ARG A 105 -12.41 -12.86 3.22
C ARG A 105 -11.33 -13.47 4.10
N GLN A 106 -10.30 -14.03 3.48
CA GLN A 106 -9.10 -14.53 4.14
C GLN A 106 -7.89 -13.71 3.67
N TRP A 107 -7.04 -13.30 4.61
CA TRP A 107 -5.77 -12.67 4.29
C TRP A 107 -4.68 -13.71 4.13
N VAL A 108 -4.10 -13.80 2.95
CA VAL A 108 -3.06 -14.79 2.62
C VAL A 108 -1.71 -14.09 2.46
N PRO A 109 -0.67 -14.48 3.24
CA PRO A 109 0.66 -13.92 3.11
C PRO A 109 1.45 -14.58 1.97
N TYR A 110 2.15 -13.74 1.21
CA TYR A 110 3.10 -14.13 0.18
C TYR A 110 4.43 -13.42 0.40
N PHE A 111 5.51 -14.19 0.45
CA PHE A 111 6.87 -13.65 0.39
C PHE A 111 7.27 -13.52 -1.07
N VAL A 112 7.53 -12.29 -1.49
CA VAL A 112 7.93 -11.95 -2.85
C VAL A 112 9.43 -11.69 -2.87
N PHE A 113 10.13 -12.41 -3.74
CA PHE A 113 11.57 -12.30 -3.96
C PHE A 113 11.81 -11.77 -5.38
N PRO A 114 12.07 -10.47 -5.53
CA PRO A 114 12.57 -9.91 -6.79
C PRO A 114 13.96 -10.48 -7.07
N LEU A 115 14.10 -11.22 -8.16
CA LEU A 115 15.38 -11.66 -8.70
C LEU A 115 15.69 -10.88 -9.98
N ARG A 116 16.79 -11.23 -10.66
CA ARG A 116 17.23 -10.51 -11.86
C ARG A 116 16.30 -10.77 -13.03
N THR A 117 15.90 -12.02 -13.24
CA THR A 117 15.11 -12.42 -14.42
C THR A 117 13.68 -12.83 -14.08
N LYS A 118 13.32 -12.89 -12.80
CA LYS A 118 11.99 -13.34 -12.36
C LYS A 118 11.61 -12.81 -10.99
N VAL A 119 10.32 -12.86 -10.69
CA VAL A 119 9.77 -12.66 -9.36
C VAL A 119 9.31 -14.01 -8.82
N LEU A 120 9.85 -14.43 -7.67
CA LEU A 120 9.34 -15.60 -6.97
C LEU A 120 8.31 -15.19 -5.92
N LEU A 121 7.20 -15.91 -5.87
CA LEU A 121 6.19 -15.76 -4.83
C LEU A 121 6.10 -17.06 -4.05
N TRP A 122 6.33 -16.99 -2.75
CA TRP A 122 6.19 -18.12 -1.84
C TRP A 122 5.03 -17.90 -0.89
N GLN A 123 4.04 -18.78 -0.94
CA GLN A 123 2.97 -18.86 0.04
C GLN A 123 3.40 -19.76 1.19
N GLN A 124 3.71 -19.16 2.34
CA GLN A 124 4.31 -19.85 3.48
C GLN A 124 3.49 -21.06 3.94
N ASP A 125 2.19 -20.87 4.19
CA ASP A 125 1.29 -21.88 4.76
C ASP A 125 1.08 -23.13 3.88
N ARG A 126 1.45 -23.05 2.61
CA ARG A 126 1.23 -24.12 1.63
C ARG A 126 2.51 -24.66 1.01
N GLY A 127 3.64 -23.98 1.22
CA GLY A 127 4.87 -24.24 0.46
C GLY A 127 4.71 -24.03 -1.05
N LYS A 128 3.64 -23.36 -1.52
CA LYS A 128 3.41 -23.10 -2.95
C LYS A 128 4.41 -22.03 -3.41
N VAL A 129 5.12 -22.32 -4.50
CA VAL A 129 6.07 -21.40 -5.12
C VAL A 129 5.61 -21.12 -6.54
N VAL A 130 5.49 -19.84 -6.86
CA VAL A 130 5.21 -19.34 -8.21
C VAL A 130 6.44 -18.58 -8.68
N ALA A 131 6.84 -18.75 -9.94
CA ALA A 131 7.89 -17.95 -10.56
C ALA A 131 7.33 -17.27 -11.80
N LEU A 132 7.40 -15.94 -11.84
CA LEU A 132 6.93 -15.13 -12.95
C LEU A 132 8.14 -14.48 -13.63
N GLN A 133 8.30 -14.67 -14.94
CA GLN A 133 9.42 -14.10 -15.67
C GLN A 133 9.31 -12.58 -15.76
N LEU A 134 10.41 -11.88 -15.50
CA LEU A 134 10.52 -10.45 -15.77
C LEU A 134 10.91 -10.22 -17.23
N PRO A 135 10.47 -9.11 -17.84
CA PRO A 135 10.94 -8.71 -19.17
C PRO A 135 12.46 -8.53 -19.20
N ASP A 136 13.10 -8.91 -20.31
CA ASP A 136 14.55 -8.83 -20.48
C ASP A 136 15.05 -7.37 -20.53
N GLU A 137 14.18 -6.42 -20.87
CA GLU A 137 14.47 -4.99 -20.94
C GLU A 137 14.55 -4.30 -19.56
N LEU A 138 14.25 -5.02 -18.47
CA LEU A 138 14.30 -4.47 -17.13
C LEU A 138 15.75 -4.27 -16.67
N GLU A 139 16.07 -3.06 -16.24
CA GLU A 139 17.42 -2.76 -15.75
C GLU A 139 17.78 -3.62 -14.52
N PRO A 140 19.02 -4.14 -14.43
CA PRO A 140 19.40 -5.02 -13.32
C PRO A 140 19.36 -4.38 -11.93
N ASP A 141 19.41 -3.05 -11.83
CA ASP A 141 19.35 -2.28 -10.58
C ASP A 141 17.93 -1.75 -10.26
N GLU A 142 16.92 -2.19 -11.03
CA GLU A 142 15.53 -1.82 -10.84
C GLU A 142 15.02 -2.19 -9.43
N VAL A 143 14.30 -1.27 -8.78
CA VAL A 143 13.67 -1.53 -7.47
C VAL A 143 12.20 -1.82 -7.72
N LEU A 144 11.75 -3.00 -7.32
CA LEU A 144 10.40 -3.48 -7.58
C LEU A 144 9.50 -3.40 -6.35
N TYR A 145 8.29 -2.89 -6.54
CA TYR A 145 7.24 -2.76 -5.54
C TYR A 145 6.05 -3.66 -5.91
N PRO A 146 5.99 -4.90 -5.38
CA PRO A 146 4.91 -5.84 -5.68
C PRO A 146 3.64 -5.54 -4.88
N PHE A 147 2.49 -5.71 -5.53
CA PHE A 147 1.16 -5.56 -4.98
C PHE A 147 0.26 -6.71 -5.45
N LEU A 148 -0.30 -7.47 -4.50
CA LEU A 148 -1.17 -8.61 -4.77
C LEU A 148 -2.60 -8.29 -4.38
N PHE A 149 -3.54 -8.65 -5.26
CA PHE A 149 -4.96 -8.44 -5.01
C PHE A 149 -5.79 -9.48 -5.77
N ALA A 150 -7.00 -9.75 -5.26
CA ALA A 150 -7.96 -10.59 -5.95
C ALA A 150 -8.68 -9.74 -7.00
N LEU A 151 -8.52 -10.07 -8.28
CA LEU A 151 -9.20 -9.35 -9.36
C LEU A 151 -10.56 -10.00 -9.62
N TYR A 152 -11.63 -9.19 -9.55
CA TYR A 152 -13.02 -9.62 -9.73
C TYR A 152 -13.42 -10.85 -8.91
N SER A 153 -12.78 -11.06 -7.75
CA SER A 153 -12.94 -12.25 -6.92
C SER A 153 -12.74 -13.58 -7.69
N GLN A 154 -11.93 -13.59 -8.75
CA GLN A 154 -11.74 -14.73 -9.66
C GLN A 154 -10.32 -15.28 -9.68
N SER A 155 -9.32 -14.40 -9.78
CA SER A 155 -7.91 -14.76 -9.84
C SER A 155 -7.09 -13.93 -8.86
N LEU A 156 -5.94 -14.46 -8.47
CA LEU A 156 -4.96 -13.70 -7.70
C LEU A 156 -4.01 -13.02 -8.69
N SER A 157 -4.10 -11.70 -8.78
CA SER A 157 -3.28 -10.91 -9.69
C SER A 157 -2.07 -10.32 -8.98
N LEU A 158 -1.02 -10.07 -9.74
CA LEU A 158 0.18 -9.36 -9.29
C LEU A 158 0.36 -8.11 -10.15
N MET A 159 0.42 -6.94 -9.50
CA MET A 159 0.97 -5.73 -10.09
C MET A 159 2.35 -5.47 -9.48
N VAL A 160 3.32 -5.10 -10.31
CA VAL A 160 4.65 -4.68 -9.87
C VAL A 160 4.94 -3.31 -10.46
N VAL A 161 5.26 -2.35 -9.60
CA VAL A 161 5.74 -1.04 -10.03
C VAL A 161 7.25 -0.98 -9.85
N GLY A 162 7.97 -0.62 -10.91
CA GLY A 162 9.38 -0.29 -10.87
C GLY A 162 9.61 1.16 -10.46
N LYS A 163 10.74 1.40 -9.80
CA LYS A 163 11.33 2.72 -9.56
C LYS A 163 11.52 3.53 -10.86
N SER A 164 11.80 2.90 -11.99
CA SER A 164 11.85 3.56 -13.30
C SER A 164 10.47 3.93 -13.87
N GLY A 165 9.39 3.60 -13.16
CA GLY A 165 8.01 3.88 -13.58
C GLY A 165 7.39 2.80 -14.46
N ILE A 166 8.11 1.73 -14.79
CA ILE A 166 7.52 0.57 -15.45
C ILE A 166 6.48 -0.09 -14.54
N VAL A 167 5.31 -0.42 -15.07
CA VAL A 167 4.25 -1.15 -14.36
C VAL A 167 4.05 -2.46 -15.09
N LEU A 168 4.20 -3.58 -14.39
CA LEU A 168 3.99 -4.94 -14.88
C LEU A 168 2.76 -5.54 -14.20
N PHE A 169 1.91 -6.23 -14.96
CA PHE A 169 0.68 -6.83 -14.44
C PHE A 169 0.47 -8.25 -14.95
N TRP A 170 0.28 -9.18 -14.01
CA TRP A 170 -0.15 -10.55 -14.25
C TRP A 170 -1.59 -10.69 -13.76
N GLU A 171 -2.52 -10.98 -14.68
CA GLU A 171 -3.95 -11.15 -14.37
C GLU A 171 -4.20 -12.35 -13.44
N ASP A 172 -3.42 -13.41 -13.58
CA ASP A 172 -3.49 -14.58 -12.71
C ASP A 172 -2.09 -15.17 -12.54
N ILE A 173 -1.57 -15.12 -11.31
CA ILE A 173 -0.25 -15.67 -10.97
C ILE A 173 -0.20 -17.20 -11.01
N GLU A 174 -1.36 -17.86 -11.07
CA GLU A 174 -1.44 -19.32 -11.13
C GLU A 174 -1.36 -19.87 -12.55
N LEU A 175 -1.50 -19.00 -13.56
CA LEU A 175 -1.30 -19.38 -14.95
C LEU A 175 0.17 -19.80 -15.19
N PRO A 176 0.40 -20.75 -16.11
CA PRO A 176 1.72 -21.36 -16.30
C PRO A 176 2.82 -20.33 -16.63
N TYR A 177 4.07 -20.70 -16.29
CA TYR A 177 5.33 -19.94 -16.29
C TYR A 177 5.66 -19.07 -17.53
N GLU A 178 4.89 -19.16 -18.61
CA GLU A 178 5.07 -18.39 -19.85
C GLU A 178 4.18 -17.13 -19.91
N SER A 179 3.46 -16.79 -18.84
CA SER A 179 2.63 -15.58 -18.80
C SER A 179 3.49 -14.31 -18.88
N VAL A 180 3.49 -13.68 -20.04
CA VAL A 180 4.07 -12.35 -20.27
C VAL A 180 3.19 -11.31 -19.55
N PRO A 181 3.75 -10.45 -18.68
CA PRO A 181 2.98 -9.39 -18.04
C PRO A 181 2.47 -8.37 -19.06
N LEU A 182 1.29 -7.80 -18.80
CA LEU A 182 0.94 -6.52 -19.41
C LEU A 182 1.88 -5.45 -18.85
N SER A 183 2.32 -4.52 -19.71
CA SER A 183 3.25 -3.47 -19.31
C SER A 183 2.77 -2.08 -19.71
N VAL A 184 2.87 -1.12 -18.81
CA VAL A 184 2.65 0.32 -19.08
C VAL A 184 3.75 1.12 -18.40
N GLN A 185 4.12 2.26 -18.98
CA GLN A 185 5.13 3.17 -18.43
C GLN A 185 4.47 4.39 -17.80
N ILE A 186 4.78 4.69 -16.53
CA ILE A 186 4.47 5.97 -15.91
C ILE A 186 5.35 7.04 -16.59
N PRO A 187 4.77 8.17 -17.05
CA PRO A 187 5.54 9.22 -17.72
C PRO A 187 6.38 9.97 -16.69
N LEU A 188 7.67 9.63 -16.60
CA LEU A 188 8.62 10.24 -15.68
C LEU A 188 9.50 11.27 -16.38
N GLY A 189 9.84 12.34 -15.65
CA GLY A 189 10.88 13.28 -16.01
C GLY A 189 12.28 12.68 -15.89
N ALA A 190 13.29 13.41 -16.36
CA ALA A 190 14.67 12.99 -16.22
C ALA A 190 15.07 12.88 -14.73
N GLN A 191 15.67 11.74 -14.34
CA GLN A 191 16.06 11.44 -12.94
C GLN A 191 14.89 11.35 -11.94
N GLU A 192 13.66 11.30 -12.45
CA GLU A 192 12.50 11.05 -11.62
C GLU A 192 12.37 9.55 -11.34
N GLU A 193 12.06 9.21 -10.10
CA GLU A 193 12.00 7.86 -9.58
C GLU A 193 10.70 7.65 -8.82
N VAL A 194 9.99 6.57 -9.14
CA VAL A 194 8.71 6.20 -8.52
C VAL A 194 8.92 5.40 -7.24
N ARG A 195 8.02 5.63 -6.30
CA ARG A 195 7.86 4.87 -5.07
C ARG A 195 6.38 4.57 -4.84
N THR A 196 6.12 3.45 -4.19
CA THR A 196 4.80 3.12 -3.69
C THR A 196 4.93 2.31 -2.39
N HIS A 197 3.81 2.01 -1.75
CA HIS A 197 3.75 1.22 -0.53
C HIS A 197 2.48 0.37 -0.52
N PRO A 198 2.47 -0.83 0.10
CA PRO A 198 1.26 -1.67 0.16
C PRO A 198 0.04 -0.96 0.76
N ASN A 199 0.23 -0.07 1.74
CA ASN A 199 -0.83 0.76 2.33
C ASN A 199 -1.22 1.99 1.48
N ALA A 200 -0.73 2.07 0.24
CA ALA A 200 -1.16 3.06 -0.75
C ALA A 200 -2.17 2.44 -1.75
N ALA A 201 -2.68 1.24 -1.45
CA ALA A 201 -3.74 0.61 -2.22
C ALA A 201 -5.02 1.45 -2.16
N MET A 202 -5.63 1.65 -3.33
CA MET A 202 -6.94 2.29 -3.48
C MET A 202 -7.99 1.21 -3.63
N VAL A 203 -9.11 1.42 -2.96
CA VAL A 203 -10.28 0.55 -3.04
C VAL A 203 -11.23 1.20 -4.04
N ALA A 204 -11.62 0.47 -5.09
CA ALA A 204 -12.54 1.00 -6.10
C ALA A 204 -13.98 0.87 -5.60
N THR A 205 -14.66 1.98 -5.37
CA THR A 205 -16.11 2.02 -5.13
C THR A 205 -16.83 1.63 -6.43
N GLN A 206 -17.37 0.41 -6.50
CA GLN A 206 -18.11 0.01 -7.68
C GLN A 206 -19.56 0.53 -7.61
N GLU A 207 -19.80 1.72 -8.17
CA GLU A 207 -21.17 2.20 -8.41
C GLU A 207 -21.88 1.29 -9.42
N GLY A 208 -22.97 0.64 -9.01
CA GLY A 208 -23.94 0.07 -9.97
C GLY A 208 -24.44 -1.36 -9.77
N ALA A 209 -24.13 -2.06 -8.68
CA ALA A 209 -24.75 -3.36 -8.40
C ALA A 209 -25.64 -3.29 -7.15
N GLN A 210 -26.94 -3.04 -7.35
CA GLN A 210 -27.98 -3.06 -6.32
C GLN A 210 -28.30 -4.46 -5.74
N ASP A 211 -27.46 -5.48 -5.98
CA ASP A 211 -27.66 -6.83 -5.47
C ASP A 211 -26.40 -7.33 -4.73
N ASP A 212 -26.51 -7.39 -3.41
CA ASP A 212 -25.77 -8.18 -2.41
C ASP A 212 -24.27 -8.49 -2.66
N GLU A 213 -23.45 -7.86 -1.80
CA GLU A 213 -22.11 -8.27 -1.35
C GLU A 213 -20.98 -8.39 -2.41
N ILE A 214 -20.91 -7.48 -3.38
CA ILE A 214 -19.63 -7.25 -4.08
C ILE A 214 -18.89 -6.14 -3.33
N GLN A 215 -18.16 -6.54 -2.29
CA GLN A 215 -17.26 -5.63 -1.56
C GLN A 215 -16.03 -5.30 -2.41
N ASP A 216 -15.72 -4.02 -2.47
CA ASP A 216 -14.66 -3.37 -3.24
C ASP A 216 -13.28 -4.06 -3.08
N ASP A 217 -12.80 -4.69 -4.14
CA ASP A 217 -11.42 -5.18 -4.21
C ASP A 217 -10.50 -4.00 -4.55
N PRO A 218 -9.33 -3.86 -3.89
CA PRO A 218 -8.37 -2.84 -4.30
C PRO A 218 -7.83 -3.19 -5.69
N THR A 219 -8.27 -2.45 -6.71
CA THR A 219 -7.84 -2.61 -8.11
C THR A 219 -6.73 -1.64 -8.50
N GLY A 220 -6.32 -0.77 -7.58
CA GLY A 220 -5.29 0.23 -7.86
C GLY A 220 -4.42 0.57 -6.66
N LEU A 221 -3.39 1.34 -6.93
CA LEU A 221 -2.41 1.80 -5.96
C LEU A 221 -1.92 3.20 -6.32
N VAL A 222 -1.60 3.97 -5.29
CA VAL A 222 -1.00 5.29 -5.44
C VAL A 222 0.51 5.17 -5.50
N CYS A 223 1.07 5.82 -6.50
CA CYS A 223 2.50 6.00 -6.73
C CYS A 223 2.86 7.47 -6.51
N TRP A 224 4.08 7.74 -6.06
CA TRP A 224 4.61 9.09 -5.96
C TRP A 224 6.08 9.12 -6.35
N SER A 225 6.59 10.30 -6.70
CA SER A 225 7.99 10.46 -7.08
C SER A 225 8.80 11.34 -6.14
N ASN A 226 10.12 11.27 -6.32
CA ASN A 226 11.09 12.23 -5.78
C ASN A 226 10.94 13.65 -6.37
N HIS A 227 10.05 13.90 -7.33
CA HIS A 227 9.74 15.24 -7.86
C HIS A 227 8.37 15.77 -7.39
N GLY A 228 7.68 15.05 -6.50
CA GLY A 228 6.42 15.50 -5.92
C GLY A 228 5.18 15.20 -6.75
N ASN A 229 5.32 14.43 -7.83
CA ASN A 229 4.20 13.95 -8.62
C ASN A 229 3.53 12.75 -7.94
N VAL A 230 2.21 12.62 -8.14
CA VAL A 230 1.39 11.54 -7.60
C VAL A 230 0.55 10.96 -8.73
N TRP A 231 0.51 9.63 -8.82
CA TRP A 231 -0.30 8.91 -9.80
C TRP A 231 -1.14 7.85 -9.11
N GLU A 232 -2.30 7.60 -9.67
CA GLU A 232 -3.04 6.38 -9.47
C GLU A 232 -2.68 5.40 -10.61
N VAL A 233 -2.32 4.18 -10.23
CA VAL A 233 -2.17 3.05 -11.15
C VAL A 233 -3.25 2.04 -10.81
N ALA A 234 -4.18 1.81 -11.73
CA ALA A 234 -5.33 0.93 -11.51
C ALA A 234 -5.50 -0.08 -12.65
N VAL A 235 -6.24 -1.14 -12.40
CA VAL A 235 -6.67 -2.11 -13.42
C VAL A 235 -8.16 -1.97 -13.66
N GLU A 236 -8.51 -1.70 -14.92
CA GLU A 236 -9.89 -1.54 -15.36
C GLU A 236 -10.05 -2.29 -16.69
N ASP A 237 -11.06 -3.15 -16.81
CA ASP A 237 -11.32 -3.98 -17.98
C ASP A 237 -10.07 -4.72 -18.50
N ARG A 238 -9.28 -5.29 -17.58
CA ARG A 238 -8.00 -5.98 -17.85
C ARG A 238 -6.93 -5.12 -18.51
N ARG A 239 -7.03 -3.80 -18.41
CA ARG A 239 -6.02 -2.85 -18.86
C ARG A 239 -5.45 -2.09 -17.67
N ILE A 240 -4.16 -1.77 -17.75
CA ILE A 240 -3.52 -0.90 -16.76
C ILE A 240 -3.85 0.54 -17.14
N ARG A 241 -4.49 1.26 -16.22
CA ARG A 241 -4.74 2.70 -16.29
C ARG A 241 -3.72 3.41 -15.40
N VAL A 242 -3.13 4.48 -15.91
CA VAL A 242 -2.29 5.40 -15.14
C VAL A 242 -2.89 6.79 -15.25
N ARG A 243 -3.22 7.38 -14.11
CA ARG A 243 -3.76 8.73 -14.01
C ARG A 243 -2.84 9.57 -13.12
N ALA A 244 -2.43 10.74 -13.59
CA ALA A 244 -1.64 11.70 -12.81
C ALA A 244 -2.59 12.67 -12.11
N PHE A 245 -2.36 12.93 -10.82
CA PHE A 245 -3.12 13.95 -10.11
C PHE A 245 -2.56 15.35 -10.39
N GLU A 246 -3.45 16.23 -10.82
CA GLU A 246 -3.17 17.64 -11.03
C GLU A 246 -3.10 18.37 -9.71
N LYS A 247 -2.07 19.19 -9.64
CA LYS A 247 -1.72 19.96 -8.47
C LYS A 247 -2.40 21.31 -8.57
N GLN A 248 -3.54 21.48 -7.90
CA GLN A 248 -4.15 22.79 -7.82
C GLN A 248 -3.29 23.66 -6.89
N SER A 249 -2.37 24.44 -7.46
CA SER A 249 -1.76 25.56 -6.75
C SER A 249 -2.88 26.54 -6.43
N ALA A 250 -2.94 27.03 -5.19
CA ALA A 250 -3.88 28.06 -4.71
C ALA A 250 -3.61 29.46 -5.34
N GLY A 251 -3.29 29.50 -6.63
CA GLY A 251 -3.12 30.70 -7.43
C GLY A 251 -4.43 31.08 -8.11
N PHE A 252 -4.73 32.38 -8.11
CA PHE A 252 -5.93 33.07 -8.58
C PHE A 252 -6.31 32.87 -10.08
N LEU A 253 -5.76 31.87 -10.77
CA LEU A 253 -6.00 31.57 -12.19
C LEU A 253 -6.26 30.07 -12.45
N SER A 254 -6.89 29.34 -11.52
CA SER A 254 -7.23 27.90 -11.66
C SER A 254 -8.33 27.57 -12.71
N GLY A 255 -8.58 28.46 -13.66
CA GLY A 255 -9.77 28.41 -14.52
C GLY A 255 -9.62 27.80 -15.92
N ILE A 256 -8.43 27.33 -16.36
CA ILE A 256 -8.25 26.96 -17.78
C ILE A 256 -7.45 25.66 -18.04
N THR A 257 -7.45 24.68 -17.15
CA THR A 257 -6.99 23.32 -17.51
C THR A 257 -8.10 22.30 -17.26
N LYS A 258 -9.22 22.45 -17.99
CA LYS A 258 -10.13 21.33 -18.23
C LYS A 258 -9.76 20.68 -19.56
N SER A 259 -9.46 19.38 -19.49
CA SER A 259 -9.24 18.43 -20.59
C SER A 259 -7.94 18.57 -21.38
N VAL A 260 -7.08 17.55 -21.34
CA VAL A 260 -7.07 16.42 -22.30
C VAL A 260 -6.05 15.38 -21.78
N SER A 261 -6.56 14.18 -21.50
CA SER A 261 -5.78 12.96 -21.29
C SER A 261 -5.04 12.56 -22.58
N GLN A 262 -3.84 12.00 -22.41
CA GLN A 262 -2.86 11.65 -23.45
C GLN A 262 -2.31 12.84 -24.22
N PHE A 263 -1.25 13.50 -23.74
CA PHE A 263 -0.05 13.90 -24.49
C PHE A 263 0.89 14.66 -23.53
N PHE A 264 2.19 14.50 -23.74
CA PHE A 264 3.30 15.02 -22.92
C PHE A 264 3.07 16.44 -22.36
N PHE A 265 3.14 16.59 -21.04
CA PHE A 265 3.39 17.88 -20.41
C PHE A 265 4.70 17.83 -19.63
N SER A 266 5.75 18.39 -20.24
CA SER A 266 6.90 18.90 -19.51
C SER A 266 6.44 20.13 -18.73
N SER A 267 6.34 20.02 -17.40
CA SER A 267 6.05 21.16 -16.53
C SER A 267 7.24 22.13 -16.51
N THR A 268 7.21 23.15 -17.36
CA THR A 268 8.06 24.34 -17.20
C THR A 268 7.54 25.20 -16.06
N ALA A 269 8.33 25.27 -14.98
CA ALA A 269 8.08 26.08 -13.79
C ALA A 269 7.92 27.58 -14.11
N SER A 270 6.79 28.17 -13.71
CA SER A 270 6.67 29.62 -13.52
C SER A 270 7.18 29.98 -12.12
N ARG A 271 8.39 30.53 -12.05
CA ARG A 271 8.86 31.23 -10.84
C ARG A 271 8.19 32.61 -10.78
N SER A 272 7.22 32.78 -9.88
CA SER A 272 6.86 34.09 -9.35
C SER A 272 6.87 33.99 -7.83
N GLY A 273 7.72 34.80 -7.21
CA GLY A 273 7.85 34.83 -5.75
C GLY A 273 6.61 35.40 -5.08
N ALA A 274 6.24 34.80 -3.96
CA ALA A 274 5.39 35.41 -2.95
C ALA A 274 5.92 35.02 -1.57
N ASP A 275 6.01 36.04 -0.72
CA ASP A 275 6.44 36.01 0.66
C ASP A 275 5.25 35.58 1.52
N GLY A 276 5.44 34.56 2.37
CA GLY A 276 4.43 34.09 3.34
C GLY A 276 4.11 32.60 3.25
N GLY A 277 4.90 31.75 3.91
CA GLY A 277 4.51 30.38 4.31
C GLY A 277 3.96 29.42 3.25
N GLU A 278 4.03 29.78 1.97
CA GLU A 278 3.41 29.03 0.88
C GLU A 278 4.16 27.71 0.71
N LEU A 279 3.46 26.60 0.96
CA LEU A 279 4.01 25.26 0.85
C LEU A 279 4.58 25.09 -0.56
N ASP A 280 5.90 24.85 -0.68
CA ASP A 280 6.48 24.53 -1.99
C ASP A 280 5.94 23.18 -2.40
N VAL A 281 4.91 23.29 -3.23
CA VAL A 281 4.14 22.18 -3.71
C VAL A 281 5.06 21.21 -4.48
N ASN A 282 6.18 21.66 -5.08
CA ASN A 282 7.09 20.81 -5.89
C ASN A 282 8.16 20.06 -5.09
N GLN A 283 7.96 19.90 -3.78
CA GLN A 283 8.92 19.21 -2.95
C GLN A 283 8.91 17.68 -3.16
N PRO A 284 10.09 17.03 -3.05
CA PRO A 284 10.18 15.58 -3.09
C PRO A 284 9.34 14.90 -2.01
N ILE A 285 8.45 13.99 -2.40
CA ILE A 285 7.65 13.20 -1.46
C ILE A 285 8.49 12.06 -0.90
N LYS A 286 8.50 11.92 0.42
CA LYS A 286 9.18 10.85 1.14
C LYS A 286 8.26 9.67 1.41
N TYR A 287 7.07 9.93 1.93
CA TYR A 287 6.04 8.92 2.18
C TYR A 287 4.67 9.45 1.79
N LEU A 288 3.83 8.57 1.25
CA LEU A 288 2.40 8.80 1.08
C LEU A 288 1.64 7.63 1.72
N ARG A 289 0.52 7.94 2.36
CA ARG A 289 -0.36 6.98 3.02
C ARG A 289 -1.82 7.35 2.76
N VAL A 290 -2.58 6.40 2.24
CA VAL A 290 -4.03 6.55 2.10
C VAL A 290 -4.67 6.43 3.49
N LEU A 291 -5.54 7.36 3.85
CA LEU A 291 -6.32 7.28 5.08
C LEU A 291 -7.45 6.26 4.87
N PRO A 292 -7.68 5.34 5.83
CA PRO A 292 -8.86 4.47 5.78
C PRO A 292 -10.12 5.34 5.79
N SER A 293 -11.03 5.14 4.84
CA SER A 293 -12.34 5.77 4.85
C SER A 293 -13.26 5.06 5.85
N SER A 294 -13.99 5.83 6.66
CA SER A 294 -15.05 5.31 7.51
C SER A 294 -16.26 4.95 6.64
N MET A 295 -16.37 3.69 6.20
CA MET A 295 -17.68 3.13 5.92
C MET A 295 -18.41 2.92 7.26
N GLY A 296 -18.97 4.00 7.81
CA GLY A 296 -19.70 3.92 9.06
C GLY A 296 -19.74 5.20 9.86
N ASP A 297 -20.39 6.23 9.32
CA ASP A 297 -21.23 7.06 10.18
C ASP A 297 -22.59 7.24 9.53
N ALA A 298 -23.54 6.45 10.03
CA ALA A 298 -24.97 6.54 9.73
C ALA A 298 -25.60 7.80 10.37
N MET A 299 -24.94 8.95 10.26
CA MET A 299 -25.41 10.23 10.80
C MET A 299 -25.26 11.43 9.84
N SER A 300 -24.84 11.24 8.59
CA SER A 300 -24.97 12.27 7.54
C SER A 300 -26.21 12.10 6.65
N THR A 301 -27.16 11.22 7.00
CA THR A 301 -28.47 11.10 6.32
C THR A 301 -29.47 12.19 6.73
N ILE A 302 -29.01 13.42 6.95
CA ILE A 302 -29.92 14.57 7.02
C ILE A 302 -29.34 15.68 6.14
N SER A 303 -29.97 15.80 4.96
CA SER A 303 -29.89 16.90 4.00
C SER A 303 -28.55 17.16 3.30
N ASN A 304 -28.28 16.40 2.24
CA ASN A 304 -28.12 16.99 0.91
C ASN A 304 -28.21 15.91 -0.17
N SER A 305 -29.11 16.11 -1.13
CA SER A 305 -29.19 15.35 -2.37
C SER A 305 -28.11 15.83 -3.35
N GLY A 306 -26.85 15.82 -2.92
CA GLY A 306 -25.67 16.03 -3.75
C GLY A 306 -24.98 14.68 -3.94
N GLU A 307 -24.50 14.42 -5.15
CA GLU A 307 -23.63 13.28 -5.46
C GLU A 307 -22.54 13.20 -4.38
N ILE A 308 -22.35 12.02 -3.79
CA ILE A 308 -21.23 11.80 -2.88
C ILE A 308 -20.00 11.84 -3.78
N ASP A 309 -19.23 12.93 -3.75
CA ASP A 309 -17.96 13.00 -4.47
C ASP A 309 -17.03 11.93 -3.88
N ASP A 310 -16.88 10.83 -4.62
CA ASP A 310 -15.97 9.76 -4.31
C ASP A 310 -14.55 10.34 -4.24
N THR A 311 -14.05 10.49 -3.01
CA THR A 311 -12.75 11.08 -2.71
C THR A 311 -11.99 10.21 -1.72
N SER A 312 -10.67 10.38 -1.68
CA SER A 312 -9.81 9.71 -0.72
C SER A 312 -8.80 10.69 -0.13
N ASP A 313 -8.77 10.74 1.20
CA ASP A 313 -7.77 11.52 1.90
C ASP A 313 -6.46 10.74 2.04
N MET A 314 -5.34 11.45 1.89
CA MET A 314 -4.01 10.87 2.02
C MET A 314 -3.09 11.82 2.79
N LEU A 315 -2.20 11.23 3.58
CA LEU A 315 -1.09 11.93 4.22
C LEU A 315 0.13 11.91 3.30
N VAL A 316 0.68 13.08 3.00
CA VAL A 316 1.83 13.30 2.14
C VAL A 316 2.95 13.92 2.98
N LEU A 317 4.01 13.16 3.22
CA LEU A 317 5.19 13.60 3.96
C LEU A 317 6.33 13.91 3.00
N PHE A 318 6.78 15.16 2.98
CA PHE A 318 7.90 15.63 2.17
C PHE A 318 9.25 15.33 2.80
N GLN A 319 10.31 15.40 1.99
CA GLN A 319 11.68 15.14 2.45
C GLN A 319 12.20 16.16 3.47
N ASP A 320 11.68 17.39 3.44
CA ASP A 320 12.04 18.48 4.34
C ASP A 320 11.34 18.41 5.70
N GLY A 321 10.40 17.47 5.87
CA GLY A 321 9.64 17.26 7.10
C GLY A 321 8.24 17.87 7.12
N MET A 322 7.82 18.56 6.07
CA MET A 322 6.43 19.02 5.93
C MET A 322 5.49 17.83 5.76
N LEU A 323 4.44 17.78 6.57
CA LEU A 323 3.37 16.79 6.46
C LEU A 323 2.08 17.49 6.07
N GLU A 324 1.42 16.96 5.05
CA GLU A 324 0.21 17.52 4.48
C GLU A 324 -0.89 16.45 4.39
N ARG A 325 -2.14 16.81 4.69
CA ARG A 325 -3.32 16.02 4.33
C ARG A 325 -3.91 16.57 3.05
N ARG A 326 -4.08 15.72 2.05
CA ARG A 326 -4.69 16.06 0.77
C ARG A 326 -5.88 15.15 0.47
N THR A 327 -6.93 15.73 -0.09
CA THR A 327 -8.07 15.00 -0.66
C THR A 327 -7.85 14.81 -2.15
N PHE A 328 -8.01 13.58 -2.63
CA PHE A 328 -7.87 13.21 -4.04
C PHE A 328 -9.22 12.74 -4.58
N SER A 329 -9.57 13.18 -5.79
CA SER A 329 -10.76 12.70 -6.47
C SER A 329 -10.59 11.26 -6.96
N THR A 330 -11.51 10.37 -6.59
CA THR A 330 -11.47 8.95 -6.92
C THR A 330 -12.65 8.47 -7.76
N GLY A 331 -13.76 9.21 -7.78
CA GLY A 331 -14.97 8.86 -8.54
C GLY A 331 -14.84 9.04 -10.04
N ASP A 332 -14.58 10.26 -10.50
CA ASP A 332 -14.42 10.55 -11.92
C ASP A 332 -12.96 10.34 -12.34
N VAL A 333 -12.73 9.36 -13.21
CA VAL A 333 -11.42 9.06 -13.81
C VAL A 333 -10.83 10.27 -14.55
N MET A 334 -11.67 11.18 -15.05
CA MET A 334 -11.22 12.40 -15.71
C MET A 334 -10.93 13.54 -14.73
N ASP A 335 -11.40 13.45 -13.48
CA ASP A 335 -11.10 14.39 -12.42
C ASP A 335 -9.75 14.05 -11.77
N CYS A 336 -8.73 14.78 -12.18
CA CYS A 336 -7.38 14.63 -11.63
C CYS A 336 -7.15 15.54 -10.42
N SER A 337 -8.18 16.17 -9.84
CA SER A 337 -8.00 17.15 -8.79
C SER A 337 -7.44 16.54 -7.49
N CYS A 338 -6.57 17.30 -6.83
CA CYS A 338 -6.21 17.10 -5.45
C CYS A 338 -6.17 18.43 -4.71
N VAL A 339 -6.67 18.45 -3.47
CA VAL A 339 -6.82 19.66 -2.65
C VAL A 339 -6.10 19.48 -1.33
N SER A 340 -5.31 20.48 -0.94
CA SER A 340 -4.68 20.54 0.38
C SER A 340 -5.72 20.88 1.44
N GLN A 341 -5.81 20.06 2.49
CA GLN A 341 -6.68 20.35 3.64
C GLN A 341 -5.91 21.11 4.72
N TRP A 342 -4.76 20.58 5.13
CA TRP A 342 -3.88 21.21 6.12
C TRP A 342 -2.45 20.69 5.95
N HIS A 343 -1.50 21.43 6.51
CA HIS A 343 -0.11 21.02 6.60
C HIS A 343 0.53 21.50 7.91
N PHE A 344 1.57 20.81 8.37
CA PHE A 344 2.43 21.28 9.44
C PHE A 344 3.87 20.76 9.30
N ASP A 345 4.80 21.43 9.97
CA ASP A 345 6.21 21.05 10.01
C ASP A 345 6.47 20.01 11.12
N ALA A 346 6.60 18.74 10.74
CA ALA A 346 6.88 17.66 11.69
C ALA A 346 8.31 17.72 12.24
N ASN A 347 9.25 18.32 11.51
CA ASN A 347 10.60 18.53 12.02
C ASN A 347 10.59 19.55 13.16
N ARG A 348 9.82 20.63 13.04
CA ARG A 348 9.70 21.63 14.12
C ARG A 348 9.17 21.02 15.42
N VAL A 349 8.16 20.16 15.35
CA VAL A 349 7.64 19.40 16.52
C VAL A 349 8.74 18.53 17.12
N ALA A 350 9.49 17.81 16.29
CA ALA A 350 10.58 16.96 16.73
C ALA A 350 11.75 17.75 17.35
N ILE A 351 12.09 18.93 16.81
CA ILE A 351 13.13 19.82 17.38
C ILE A 351 12.72 20.29 18.78
N SER A 352 11.46 20.71 18.95
CA SER A 352 10.94 21.13 20.25
C SER A 352 11.06 20.00 21.27
N TYR A 353 10.54 18.81 20.94
CA TYR A 353 10.63 17.63 21.79
C TYR A 353 12.09 17.28 22.16
N PHE A 354 12.99 17.32 21.18
CA PHE A 354 14.41 17.03 21.43
C PHE A 354 15.03 18.02 22.41
N SER A 355 14.74 19.31 22.24
CA SER A 355 15.28 20.37 23.09
C SER A 355 14.82 20.23 24.54
N ASP A 356 13.56 19.85 24.74
CA ASP A 356 12.96 19.67 26.07
C ASP A 356 13.45 18.40 26.78
N ASN A 357 13.68 17.32 26.03
CA ASN A 357 13.96 15.98 26.60
C ASN A 357 15.45 15.61 26.58
N PHE A 358 16.27 16.24 25.75
CA PHE A 358 17.70 15.97 25.61
C PHE A 358 18.55 17.26 25.62
N PRO A 359 18.39 18.15 26.62
CA PRO A 359 19.05 19.46 26.64
C PRO A 359 20.60 19.38 26.61
N GLU A 360 21.17 18.29 27.12
CA GLU A 360 22.62 18.06 27.16
C GLU A 360 23.20 17.48 25.85
N SER A 361 22.34 17.15 24.88
CA SER A 361 22.75 16.57 23.59
C SER A 361 22.71 17.62 22.48
N HIS A 362 23.71 17.61 21.60
CA HIS A 362 23.69 18.48 20.42
C HIS A 362 23.02 17.78 19.24
N LEU A 363 21.90 18.32 18.78
CA LEU A 363 21.22 17.84 17.59
C LEU A 363 22.00 18.21 16.32
N ALA A 364 22.44 17.22 15.56
CA ALA A 364 23.10 17.44 14.28
C ALA A 364 22.11 17.33 13.10
N LYS A 365 21.17 16.37 13.18
CA LYS A 365 20.18 16.13 12.12
C LYS A 365 18.94 15.42 12.67
N ILE A 366 17.79 15.74 12.09
CA ILE A 366 16.55 14.98 12.26
C ILE A 366 16.27 14.19 10.99
N TYR A 367 15.77 12.97 11.17
CA TYR A 367 15.31 12.14 10.07
C TYR A 367 14.01 11.43 10.45
N ILE A 368 12.91 11.72 9.75
CA ILE A 368 11.67 10.96 9.90
C ILE A 368 11.85 9.61 9.21
N VAL A 369 12.06 8.54 9.98
CA VAL A 369 12.45 7.20 9.49
C VAL A 369 11.30 6.47 8.82
N ALA A 370 10.08 6.64 9.32
CA ALA A 370 8.90 5.96 8.80
C ALA A 370 7.63 6.65 9.29
N MET A 371 6.54 6.41 8.55
CA MET A 371 5.16 6.61 9.00
C MET A 371 4.51 5.23 9.16
N PRO A 372 4.77 4.54 10.29
CA PRO A 372 4.43 3.12 10.46
C PRO A 372 2.94 2.87 10.70
N TYR A 373 2.22 3.87 11.19
CA TYR A 373 0.83 3.73 11.60
C TYR A 373 0.01 4.89 11.05
N VAL A 374 -1.06 4.55 10.35
CA VAL A 374 -2.07 5.48 9.86
C VAL A 374 -3.42 4.81 10.05
N GLN A 375 -4.27 5.49 10.79
CA GLN A 375 -5.67 5.16 11.01
C GLN A 375 -6.51 6.38 10.66
N GLU A 376 -7.82 6.17 10.64
CA GLU A 376 -8.81 7.19 10.37
C GLU A 376 -8.62 8.45 11.23
N THR A 377 -8.36 8.28 12.54
CA THR A 377 -8.30 9.38 13.51
C THR A 377 -6.90 9.69 14.02
N CYS A 378 -5.89 8.94 13.62
CA CYS A 378 -4.53 9.17 14.10
C CYS A 378 -3.45 8.58 13.20
N PHE A 379 -2.24 9.11 13.31
CA PHE A 379 -1.06 8.57 12.64
C PHE A 379 0.16 8.68 13.55
N ALA A 380 1.23 7.96 13.19
CA ALA A 380 2.49 8.02 13.91
C ALA A 380 3.68 8.28 12.99
N LEU A 381 4.68 8.98 13.53
CA LEU A 381 5.97 9.22 12.90
C LEU A 381 7.09 8.65 13.77
N LEU A 382 7.89 7.75 13.21
CA LEU A 382 9.14 7.31 13.83
C LEU A 382 10.24 8.28 13.42
N VAL A 383 10.84 8.96 14.38
CA VAL A 383 11.86 10.00 14.14
C VAL A 383 13.18 9.59 14.76
N ALA A 384 14.26 9.79 14.02
CA ALA A 384 15.64 9.62 14.47
C ALA A 384 16.32 10.97 14.65
N PHE A 385 16.91 11.17 15.83
CA PHE A 385 17.75 12.31 16.19
C PHE A 385 19.21 11.90 16.13
N VAL A 386 19.94 12.40 15.15
CA VAL A 386 21.38 12.22 15.04
C VAL A 386 22.04 13.26 15.92
N CYS A 387 22.69 12.83 16.99
CA CYS A 387 23.36 13.69 17.94
C CYS A 387 24.86 13.74 17.62
N SER A 388 25.42 14.95 17.51
CA SER A 388 26.87 15.13 17.52
C SER A 388 27.39 14.98 18.95
N SER A 389 28.60 14.42 19.10
CA SER A 389 29.20 14.32 20.42
C SER A 389 29.66 15.71 20.87
N SER A 390 29.27 16.14 22.07
CA SER A 390 29.92 17.25 22.73
C SER A 390 31.29 16.80 23.24
N ARG A 391 32.33 17.43 22.68
CA ARG A 391 33.65 17.68 23.28
C ARG A 391 34.76 16.63 23.19
N THR A 392 34.56 15.32 23.01
CA THR A 392 35.72 14.38 22.94
C THR A 392 35.53 13.06 22.18
N GLY A 393 34.34 12.74 21.65
CA GLY A 393 34.07 11.43 21.03
C GLY A 393 33.83 11.49 19.53
N THR A 394 34.28 10.48 18.78
CA THR A 394 33.95 10.32 17.34
C THR A 394 32.61 9.61 17.10
N ASN A 395 31.94 9.12 18.17
CA ASN A 395 30.74 8.31 18.04
C ASN A 395 29.48 9.19 18.03
N ALA A 396 28.86 9.33 16.86
CA ALA A 396 27.50 9.86 16.73
C ALA A 396 26.52 8.91 17.44
N LYS A 397 25.62 9.46 18.27
CA LYS A 397 24.54 8.70 18.88
C LYS A 397 23.25 9.00 18.13
N VAL A 398 22.46 7.96 17.84
CA VAL A 398 21.13 8.11 17.25
C VAL A 398 20.10 7.77 18.32
N LYS A 399 19.18 8.68 18.58
CA LYS A 399 18.02 8.47 19.47
C LYS A 399 16.78 8.35 18.61
N TYR A 400 15.84 7.49 19.00
CA TYR A 400 14.58 7.32 18.30
C TYR A 400 13.42 7.75 19.19
N ALA A 401 12.41 8.40 18.61
CA ALA A 401 11.13 8.67 19.25
C ALA A 401 9.99 8.35 18.29
N LEU A 402 8.89 7.84 18.83
CA LEU A 402 7.64 7.64 18.10
C LEU A 402 6.67 8.73 18.53
N PHE A 403 6.32 9.61 17.60
CA PHE A 403 5.29 10.63 17.80
C PHE A 403 3.96 10.08 17.32
N GLN A 404 2.91 10.21 18.11
CA GLN A 404 1.54 9.89 17.72
C GLN A 404 0.74 11.19 17.66
N PHE A 405 0.05 11.39 16.55
CA PHE A 405 -0.76 12.57 16.27
C PHE A 405 -2.21 12.14 16.09
N THR A 406 -3.13 12.93 16.61
CA THR A 406 -4.56 12.80 16.33
C THR A 406 -4.89 13.65 15.11
N LEU A 407 -5.60 13.06 14.15
CA LEU A 407 -6.26 13.77 13.07
C LEU A 407 -7.51 14.39 13.69
N GLY A 408 -7.49 15.69 13.95
CA GLY A 408 -8.67 16.38 14.50
C GLY A 408 -9.86 16.20 13.56
N ALA A 409 -11.07 16.11 14.13
CA ALA A 409 -12.28 16.36 13.36
C ALA A 409 -12.21 17.81 12.88
N VAL A 410 -12.57 18.06 11.62
CA VAL A 410 -12.82 19.41 11.17
C VAL A 410 -14.09 19.85 11.90
N ASP A 411 -13.92 20.50 13.04
CA ASP A 411 -15.03 21.15 13.72
C ASP A 411 -15.28 22.43 12.91
N ASP A 412 -16.21 22.35 11.94
CA ASP A 412 -16.59 23.48 11.07
C ASP A 412 -17.07 24.72 11.88
N ASP A 413 -17.32 24.54 13.19
CA ASP A 413 -17.72 25.58 14.13
C ASP A 413 -16.59 26.12 15.03
N ALA A 414 -15.35 25.63 14.92
CA ALA A 414 -14.23 26.18 15.68
C ALA A 414 -13.73 27.48 15.03
N PRO A 415 -13.76 28.64 15.74
CA PRO A 415 -13.24 29.87 15.17
C PRO A 415 -11.73 29.73 14.90
N PRO A 416 -11.20 30.37 13.84
CA PRO A 416 -9.78 30.29 13.52
C PRO A 416 -8.98 30.78 14.74
N GLU A 417 -8.12 29.92 15.28
CA GLU A 417 -7.21 30.31 16.37
C GLU A 417 -6.22 31.36 15.83
N LEU A 418 -6.08 32.45 16.61
CA LEU A 418 -5.29 33.66 16.31
C LEU A 418 -3.77 33.46 16.42
#